data_AF-A0A940M5I0-F1
#
_entry.id   AF-A0A940M5I0-F1
#
_cell.length_a   1.000
_cell.length_b   1.000
_cell.length_c   1.000
_cell.angle_alpha   90.00
_cell.angle_beta   90.00
_cell.angle_gamma   90.00
#
_symmetry.space_group_name_H-M   'P 1'
#
loop_
_entity.id
_entity.type
_entity.pdbx_description
1 polymer ?
#
loop_
_entity_poly.entity_id
_entity_poly.type
_entity_poly.pdbx_seq_one_letter_code
_entity_poly.pdbx_strand_id
1 'polypeptide(L)'
;MRQNLPRADAAARQNLLELDREGLERFFAETLGEQRYRAHQVMKWIHHRYVTDFDQMTDLGKALRAKLHAHAEVVVPNVVFDKPSADGTHKWLLAMGTDGKNAIETVYIPDKGRGTLCVSSQVGCGLNCTFCSTATQGFNRNLTTAEIIGQVWVAARHLGNVPHQQRRLQRIGQDRVAAEAAGFQ
;
A
#
# COMPACT_ATOMS: atom_id res chain seq x y z
N MET A 1 -32.34 17.94 -20.62
CA MET A 1 -31.77 16.80 -19.89
C MET A 1 -30.70 17.33 -18.97
N ARG A 2 -30.80 17.02 -17.67
CA ARG A 2 -30.05 17.64 -16.59
C ARG A 2 -28.56 17.31 -16.71
N GLN A 3 -27.73 18.34 -16.70
CA GLN A 3 -26.28 18.23 -16.56
C GLN A 3 -25.99 17.79 -15.12
N ASN A 4 -25.47 16.58 -14.95
CA ASN A 4 -24.97 16.11 -13.65
C ASN A 4 -23.60 16.73 -13.41
N LEU A 5 -23.58 17.86 -12.71
CA LEU A 5 -22.39 18.40 -12.07
C LEU A 5 -22.05 17.51 -10.86
N PRO A 6 -20.82 17.00 -10.70
CA PRO A 6 -20.45 16.26 -9.51
C PRO A 6 -20.57 17.17 -8.28
N ARG A 7 -21.26 16.65 -7.26
CA ARG A 7 -21.47 17.28 -5.96
C ARG A 7 -20.10 17.59 -5.34
N ALA A 8 -19.94 18.80 -4.82
CA ALA A 8 -18.78 19.18 -4.02
C ALA A 8 -18.77 18.33 -2.74
N ASP A 9 -18.00 17.23 -2.75
CA ASP A 9 -17.68 16.46 -1.56
C ASP A 9 -16.60 17.21 -0.76
N ALA A 10 -16.70 17.17 0.57
CA ALA A 10 -15.74 17.78 1.49
C ALA A 10 -14.31 17.49 1.04
N ALA A 11 -13.47 18.53 0.92
CA ALA A 11 -12.15 18.48 0.28
C ALA A 11 -11.43 17.15 0.57
N ALA A 12 -11.38 16.26 -0.42
CA ALA A 12 -10.82 14.93 -0.25
C ALA A 12 -9.36 15.06 0.14
N ARG A 13 -8.98 14.52 1.30
CA ARG A 13 -7.59 14.55 1.76
C ARG A 13 -6.72 13.75 0.79
N GLN A 14 -5.51 14.24 0.54
CA GLN A 14 -4.55 13.55 -0.31
C GLN A 14 -3.96 12.36 0.45
N ASN A 15 -4.17 11.13 -0.05
CA ASN A 15 -3.42 9.98 0.44
C ASN A 15 -1.96 10.11 -0.01
N LEU A 16 -1.04 10.22 0.94
CA LEU A 16 0.39 10.42 0.65
C LEU A 16 1.04 9.21 -0.03
N LEU A 17 0.43 8.02 0.09
CA LEU A 17 0.90 6.81 -0.61
C LEU A 17 0.59 6.79 -2.11
N GLU A 18 -0.24 7.72 -2.60
CA GLU A 18 -0.45 7.90 -4.05
C GLU A 18 0.66 8.70 -4.72
N LEU A 19 1.49 9.38 -3.92
CA LEU A 19 2.52 10.28 -4.41
C LEU A 19 3.88 9.59 -4.42
N ASP A 20 4.58 9.74 -5.55
CA ASP A 20 6.01 9.49 -5.58
C ASP A 20 6.77 10.60 -4.83
N ARG A 21 8.10 10.49 -4.79
CA ARG A 21 8.93 11.46 -4.07
C ARG A 21 8.73 12.90 -4.57
N GLU A 22 8.71 13.11 -5.89
CA GLU A 22 8.56 14.44 -6.47
C GLU A 22 7.15 15.00 -6.25
N GLY A 23 6.13 14.16 -6.36
CA GLY A 23 4.74 14.49 -6.04
C GLY A 23 4.58 14.91 -4.58
N LEU A 24 5.22 14.20 -3.65
CA LEU A 24 5.20 14.57 -2.23
C LEU A 24 5.92 15.90 -1.99
N GLU A 25 7.08 16.13 -2.63
CA GLU A 25 7.79 17.42 -2.55
C GLU A 25 6.93 18.57 -3.09
N ARG A 26 6.23 18.39 -4.22
CA ARG A 26 5.30 19.39 -4.77
C ARG A 26 4.12 19.63 -3.83
N PHE A 27 3.49 18.58 -3.30
CA PHE A 27 2.37 18.71 -2.36
C PHE A 27 2.76 19.55 -1.13
N PHE A 28 3.94 19.29 -0.56
CA PHE A 28 4.45 20.08 0.58
C PHE A 28 4.68 21.55 0.20
N ALA A 29 5.28 21.82 -0.96
CA ALA A 29 5.57 23.18 -1.39
C ALA A 29 4.30 23.98 -1.74
N GLU A 30 3.42 23.39 -2.55
CA GLU A 30 2.29 24.08 -3.18
C GLU A 30 1.04 24.09 -2.31
N THR A 31 0.77 23.00 -1.57
CA THR A 31 -0.45 22.88 -0.74
C THR A 31 -0.19 23.26 0.71
N LEU A 32 0.93 22.80 1.29
CA LEU A 32 1.22 23.05 2.72
C LEU A 32 2.07 24.31 2.94
N GLY A 33 2.73 24.83 1.90
CA GLY A 33 3.67 25.95 2.02
C GLY A 33 4.92 25.59 2.83
N GLU A 34 5.41 24.36 2.70
CA GLU A 34 6.50 23.79 3.49
C GLU A 34 7.72 23.43 2.64
N GLN A 35 8.88 23.40 3.28
CA GLN A 35 10.16 23.12 2.61
C GLN A 35 10.28 21.65 2.18
N ARG A 36 10.97 21.39 1.07
CA ARG A 36 11.13 20.04 0.48
C ARG A 36 11.64 18.98 1.46
N TYR A 37 12.54 19.35 2.38
CA TYR A 37 13.08 18.39 3.36
C TYR A 37 12.01 17.86 4.33
N ARG A 38 10.92 18.60 4.56
CA ARG A 38 9.78 18.14 5.39
C ARG A 38 9.03 16.99 4.73
N ALA A 39 8.89 17.02 3.39
CA ALA A 39 8.35 15.89 2.64
C ALA A 39 9.19 14.61 2.89
N HIS A 40 10.52 14.73 2.86
CA HIS A 40 11.41 13.58 3.11
C HIS A 40 11.33 13.07 4.55
N GLN A 41 11.13 13.95 5.53
CA GLN A 41 10.90 13.52 6.91
C GLN A 41 9.64 12.68 7.02
N VAL A 42 8.52 13.15 6.46
CA VAL A 42 7.25 12.41 6.46
C VAL A 42 7.37 11.09 5.68
N MET A 43 8.03 11.10 4.53
CA MET A 43 8.30 9.89 3.75
C MET A 43 9.08 8.84 4.57
N LYS A 44 10.08 9.26 5.36
CA LYS A 44 10.81 8.36 6.28
C LYS A 44 9.92 7.83 7.39
N TRP A 45 9.05 8.65 7.99
CA TRP A 45 8.10 8.17 8.99
C TRP A 45 7.17 7.08 8.43
N ILE A 46 6.65 7.30 7.23
CA ILE A 46 5.75 6.35 6.57
C ILE A 46 6.49 5.06 6.23
N HIS A 47 7.62 5.12 5.51
CA HIS A 47 8.22 3.92 4.92
C HIS A 47 9.34 3.27 5.75
N HIS A 48 9.98 4.00 6.66
CA HIS A 48 11.05 3.45 7.51
C HIS A 48 10.58 3.11 8.92
N ARG A 49 9.57 3.83 9.41
CA ARG A 49 9.03 3.64 10.77
C ARG A 49 7.63 3.04 10.78
N TYR A 50 7.01 2.88 9.60
CA TYR A 50 5.67 2.32 9.44
C TYR A 50 4.62 3.03 10.29
N VAL A 51 4.70 4.36 10.34
CA VAL A 51 3.75 5.24 11.04
C VAL A 51 2.81 5.91 10.04
N THR A 52 1.51 5.73 10.24
CA THR A 52 0.44 6.35 9.43
C THR A 52 -0.22 7.54 10.13
N ASP A 53 -0.02 7.66 11.44
CA ASP A 53 -0.59 8.73 12.26
C ASP A 53 0.41 9.89 12.42
N PHE A 54 0.01 11.07 11.95
CA PHE A 54 0.85 12.27 12.01
C PHE A 54 1.18 12.69 13.45
N ASP A 55 0.36 12.35 14.45
CA ASP A 55 0.61 12.74 15.84
C ASP A 55 1.81 12.02 16.46
N GLN A 56 2.15 10.85 15.94
CA GLN A 56 3.32 10.07 16.34
C GLN A 56 4.63 10.57 15.71
N MET A 57 4.55 11.50 14.76
CA MET A 57 5.72 12.07 14.08
C MET A 57 6.33 13.21 14.93
N THR A 58 7.03 12.84 16.00
CA THR A 58 7.45 13.76 17.09
C THR A 58 8.43 14.85 16.68
N ASP A 59 9.15 14.70 15.57
CA ASP A 59 10.08 15.68 15.02
C ASP A 59 9.39 16.71 14.07
N LEU A 60 8.08 16.60 13.89
CA LEU A 60 7.25 17.56 13.19
C LEU A 60 6.63 18.57 14.16
N GLY A 61 6.76 19.86 13.84
CA GLY A 61 6.13 20.93 14.59
C GLY A 61 4.60 20.82 14.57
N LYS A 62 3.94 21.31 15.62
CA LYS A 62 2.47 21.25 15.78
C LYS A 62 1.72 21.85 14.57
N ALA A 63 2.22 22.96 14.03
CA ALA A 63 1.62 23.62 12.87
C ALA A 63 1.62 22.72 11.61
N LEU A 64 2.72 22.00 11.36
CA LEU A 64 2.83 21.07 10.23
C LEU A 64 1.88 19.88 10.40
N ARG A 65 1.82 19.28 11.59
CA ARG A 65 0.88 18.19 11.88
C ARG A 65 -0.57 18.60 11.68
N ALA A 66 -0.94 19.81 12.11
CA ALA A 66 -2.29 20.34 11.86
C ALA A 66 -2.60 20.49 10.36
N LYS A 67 -1.66 21.01 9.56
CA LYS A 67 -1.82 21.07 8.09
C LYS A 67 -1.96 19.68 7.47
N LEU A 68 -1.16 18.72 7.90
CA LEU A 68 -1.23 17.34 7.41
C LEU A 68 -2.59 16.70 7.71
N HIS A 69 -3.12 16.84 8.93
CA HIS A 69 -4.45 16.33 9.27
C HIS A 69 -5.58 16.97 8.44
N ALA A 70 -5.43 18.24 8.08
CA ALA A 70 -6.40 18.98 7.27
C ALA A 70 -6.38 18.61 5.78
N HIS A 71 -5.19 18.31 5.22
CA HIS A 71 -5.00 18.18 3.77
C HIS A 71 -4.60 16.77 3.30
N ALA A 72 -4.15 15.91 4.19
CA ALA A 72 -3.54 14.64 3.85
C ALA A 72 -3.97 13.50 4.77
N GLU A 73 -3.71 12.28 4.31
CA GLU A 73 -3.84 11.06 5.09
C GLU A 73 -2.82 10.02 4.62
N VAL A 74 -2.62 8.97 5.41
CA VAL A 74 -1.80 7.82 5.04
C VAL A 74 -2.68 6.59 5.21
N VAL A 75 -3.27 6.11 4.12
CA VAL A 75 -4.20 4.98 4.14
C VAL A 75 -3.53 3.77 3.52
N VAL A 76 -3.34 2.74 4.34
CA VAL A 76 -2.80 1.43 3.94
C VAL A 76 -3.94 0.40 3.88
N PRO A 77 -3.83 -0.65 3.05
CA PRO A 77 -4.81 -1.72 3.00
C PRO A 77 -5.06 -2.38 4.36
N ASN A 78 -6.32 -2.71 4.63
CA ASN A 78 -6.66 -3.50 5.82
C ASN A 78 -6.34 -4.98 5.58
N VAL A 79 -5.69 -5.61 6.55
CA VAL A 79 -5.41 -7.06 6.53
C VAL A 79 -6.66 -7.79 6.98
N VAL A 80 -7.34 -8.46 6.05
CA VAL A 80 -8.53 -9.28 6.33
C VAL A 80 -8.12 -10.65 6.86
N PHE A 81 -7.00 -11.16 6.34
CA PHE A 81 -6.50 -12.47 6.72
C PHE A 81 -4.97 -12.48 6.68
N ASP A 82 -4.37 -13.13 7.67
CA ASP A 82 -2.93 -13.23 7.89
C ASP A 82 -2.60 -14.70 8.20
N LYS A 83 -1.84 -15.36 7.31
CA LYS A 83 -1.53 -16.79 7.41
C LYS A 83 -0.04 -17.07 7.23
N PRO A 84 0.67 -17.40 8.31
CA PRO A 84 2.01 -17.96 8.22
C PRO A 84 1.95 -19.43 7.78
N SER A 85 3.01 -19.89 7.12
CA SER A 85 3.27 -21.27 6.75
C SER A 85 4.53 -21.80 7.45
N ALA A 86 4.64 -23.12 7.60
CA ALA A 86 5.76 -23.77 8.30
C ALA A 86 7.11 -23.60 7.58
N ASP A 87 7.09 -23.38 6.27
CA ASP A 87 8.28 -23.07 5.45
C ASP A 87 8.72 -21.59 5.55
N GLY A 88 8.00 -20.77 6.32
CA GLY A 88 8.23 -19.34 6.48
C GLY A 88 7.54 -18.48 5.41
N THR A 89 6.85 -19.08 4.43
CA THR A 89 5.97 -18.34 3.52
C THR A 89 4.87 -17.65 4.33
N HIS A 90 4.53 -16.42 3.95
CA HIS A 90 3.49 -15.66 4.63
C HIS A 90 2.52 -15.10 3.61
N LYS A 91 1.23 -15.36 3.79
CA LYS A 91 0.17 -14.91 2.89
C LYS A 91 -0.76 -13.94 3.61
N TRP A 92 -1.01 -12.81 2.96
CA TRP A 92 -2.00 -11.82 3.38
C TRP A 92 -3.14 -11.72 2.37
N LEU A 93 -4.35 -11.58 2.88
CA LEU A 93 -5.52 -11.11 2.12
C LEU A 93 -5.79 -9.67 2.53
N LEU A 94 -5.71 -8.74 1.57
CA LEU A 94 -5.82 -7.32 1.82
C LEU A 94 -7.10 -6.77 1.19
N ALA A 95 -7.92 -6.10 1.98
CA ALA A 95 -9.11 -5.40 1.48
C ALA A 95 -8.71 -4.15 0.70
N MET A 96 -9.28 -3.99 -0.49
CA MET A 96 -9.04 -2.89 -1.43
C MET A 96 -10.23 -1.93 -1.43
N GLY A 97 -9.95 -0.64 -1.60
CA GLY A 97 -10.94 0.42 -1.48
C GLY A 97 -11.47 0.61 -0.05
N THR A 98 -12.25 1.68 0.14
CA THR A 98 -12.86 2.02 1.43
C THR A 98 -14.11 1.21 1.73
N ASP A 99 -14.72 0.57 0.73
CA ASP A 99 -15.92 -0.25 0.89
C ASP A 99 -15.61 -1.72 1.22
N GLY A 100 -14.34 -2.13 1.13
CA GLY A 100 -13.85 -3.46 1.49
C GLY A 100 -14.45 -4.59 0.65
N LYS A 101 -15.06 -4.31 -0.50
CA LYS A 101 -15.76 -5.32 -1.32
C LYS A 101 -14.81 -6.21 -2.10
N ASN A 102 -13.65 -5.68 -2.43
CA ASN A 102 -12.62 -6.37 -3.18
C ASN A 102 -11.46 -6.70 -2.26
N ALA A 103 -10.79 -7.82 -2.51
CA ALA A 103 -9.55 -8.17 -1.83
C ALA A 103 -8.53 -8.71 -2.81
N ILE A 104 -7.25 -8.55 -2.47
CA ILE A 104 -6.12 -9.10 -3.23
C ILE A 104 -5.22 -9.90 -2.31
N GLU A 105 -4.41 -10.76 -2.91
CA GLU A 105 -3.40 -11.52 -2.21
C GLU A 105 -2.04 -10.81 -2.29
N THR A 106 -1.28 -10.94 -1.21
CA THR A 106 0.14 -10.56 -1.15
C THR A 106 0.87 -11.69 -0.45
N VAL A 107 1.95 -12.19 -1.06
CA VAL A 107 2.66 -13.36 -0.56
C VAL A 107 4.13 -13.04 -0.39
N TYR A 108 4.65 -13.24 0.82
CA TYR A 108 6.08 -13.23 1.10
C TYR A 108 6.63 -14.65 1.08
N ILE A 109 7.71 -14.86 0.34
CA ILE A 109 8.38 -16.15 0.19
C ILE A 109 9.84 -15.97 0.61
N PRO A 110 10.27 -16.52 1.76
CA PRO A 110 11.68 -16.54 2.15
C PRO A 110 12.45 -17.61 1.37
N ASP A 111 13.70 -17.32 1.05
CA ASP A 111 14.60 -18.28 0.42
C ASP A 111 16.05 -17.94 0.80
N LYS A 112 16.74 -18.83 1.54
CA LYS A 112 18.19 -18.79 1.82
C LYS A 112 18.84 -17.39 1.87
N GLY A 113 18.40 -16.57 2.82
CA GLY A 113 18.96 -15.23 3.07
C GLY A 113 18.34 -14.10 2.24
N ARG A 114 17.43 -14.42 1.32
CA ARG A 114 16.59 -13.48 0.58
C ARG A 114 15.12 -13.67 0.89
N GLY A 115 14.34 -12.65 0.59
CA GLY A 115 12.88 -12.72 0.63
C GLY A 115 12.28 -12.02 -0.58
N THR A 116 11.30 -12.67 -1.19
CA THR A 116 10.55 -12.17 -2.34
C THR A 116 9.14 -11.83 -1.89
N LEU A 117 8.64 -10.67 -2.30
CA LEU A 117 7.24 -10.30 -2.14
C LEU A 117 6.55 -10.32 -3.49
N CYS A 118 5.53 -11.16 -3.61
CA CYS A 118 4.59 -11.13 -4.72
C CYS A 118 3.55 -10.03 -4.43
N VAL A 119 3.44 -9.08 -5.36
CA VAL A 119 2.45 -8.01 -5.30
C VAL A 119 1.44 -8.16 -6.44
N SER A 120 0.19 -7.87 -6.12
CA SER A 120 -0.91 -7.74 -7.06
C SER A 120 -0.90 -6.34 -7.69
N SER A 121 -1.35 -6.23 -8.94
CA SER A 121 -1.53 -4.95 -9.64
C SER A 121 -2.99 -4.67 -10.03
N GLN A 122 -3.86 -5.67 -9.91
CA GLN A 122 -5.26 -5.62 -10.30
C GLN A 122 -6.11 -6.41 -9.29
N VAL A 123 -7.40 -6.05 -9.21
CA VAL A 123 -8.42 -6.91 -8.61
C VAL A 123 -8.97 -7.80 -9.72
N GLY A 124 -8.69 -9.09 -9.64
CA GLY A 124 -8.99 -10.04 -10.71
C GLY A 124 -8.08 -9.88 -11.92
N CYS A 125 -8.32 -10.67 -12.98
CA CYS A 125 -7.50 -10.64 -14.19
C CYS A 125 -8.35 -10.90 -15.44
N GLY A 126 -8.16 -10.08 -16.47
CA GLY A 126 -8.93 -10.16 -17.73
C GLY A 126 -8.34 -11.13 -18.77
N LEU A 127 -7.20 -11.76 -18.49
CA LEU A 127 -6.47 -12.59 -19.47
C LEU A 127 -7.03 -14.01 -19.64
N ASN A 128 -8.02 -14.40 -18.82
CA ASN A 128 -8.76 -15.67 -18.90
C ASN A 128 -7.87 -16.93 -19.03
N CYS A 129 -6.72 -16.95 -18.36
CA CYS A 129 -5.82 -18.11 -18.34
C CYS A 129 -6.47 -19.26 -17.57
N THR A 130 -6.68 -20.41 -18.22
CA THR A 130 -7.45 -21.53 -17.65
C THR A 130 -6.83 -22.20 -16.42
N PHE A 131 -5.52 -22.06 -16.23
CA PHE A 131 -4.78 -22.57 -15.07
C PHE A 131 -4.72 -21.57 -13.90
N CYS A 132 -5.23 -20.35 -14.07
CA CYS A 132 -5.10 -19.30 -13.07
C CYS A 132 -6.45 -19.06 -12.37
N SER A 133 -6.55 -19.36 -11.07
CA SER A 133 -7.81 -19.14 -10.36
C SER A 133 -8.11 -17.65 -10.08
N THR A 134 -7.19 -16.71 -10.34
CA THR A 134 -7.52 -15.28 -10.41
C THR A 134 -8.26 -14.94 -11.71
N ALA A 135 -7.98 -15.66 -12.80
CA ALA A 135 -8.64 -15.43 -14.09
C ALA A 135 -10.10 -15.89 -14.09
N THR A 136 -10.45 -16.92 -13.30
CA THR A 136 -11.85 -17.39 -13.15
C THR A 136 -12.74 -16.39 -12.42
N GLN A 137 -12.17 -15.45 -11.67
CA GLN A 137 -12.91 -14.37 -10.97
C GLN A 137 -13.29 -13.22 -11.92
N GLY A 138 -12.74 -13.20 -13.13
CA GLY A 138 -12.88 -12.09 -14.06
C GLY A 138 -12.07 -10.85 -13.65
N PHE A 139 -12.16 -9.79 -14.45
CA PHE A 139 -11.51 -8.50 -14.16
C PHE A 139 -12.48 -7.54 -13.48
N ASN A 140 -12.02 -6.86 -12.42
CA ASN A 140 -12.79 -5.81 -11.76
C ASN A 140 -12.20 -4.42 -12.05
N ARG A 141 -10.97 -4.16 -11.58
CA ARG A 141 -10.27 -2.87 -11.79
C ARG A 141 -8.77 -2.98 -11.56
N ASN A 142 -8.04 -1.96 -11.99
CA ASN A 142 -6.64 -1.77 -11.60
C ASN A 142 -6.54 -1.25 -10.16
N LEU A 143 -5.42 -1.56 -9.50
CA LEU A 143 -5.09 -0.98 -8.20
C LEU A 143 -4.52 0.43 -8.36
N THR A 144 -4.74 1.28 -7.35
CA THR A 144 -4.09 2.59 -7.27
C THR A 144 -2.63 2.45 -6.85
N THR A 145 -1.85 3.54 -6.95
CA THR A 145 -0.46 3.54 -6.49
C THR A 145 -0.38 3.24 -4.99
N ALA A 146 -1.28 3.83 -4.20
CA ALA A 146 -1.35 3.56 -2.76
C ALA A 146 -1.68 2.09 -2.44
N GLU A 147 -2.58 1.47 -3.21
CA GLU A 147 -2.93 0.06 -3.03
C GLU A 147 -1.78 -0.87 -3.38
N ILE A 148 -0.97 -0.55 -4.40
CA ILE A 148 0.22 -1.34 -4.76
C ILE A 148 1.32 -1.18 -3.71
N ILE A 149 1.72 0.06 -3.37
CA ILE A 149 2.79 0.28 -2.39
C ILE A 149 2.35 -0.12 -0.98
N GLY A 150 1.06 -0.08 -0.69
CA GLY A 150 0.45 -0.53 0.55
C GLY A 150 0.72 -2.02 0.85
N GLN A 151 0.78 -2.87 -0.18
CA GLN A 151 1.16 -4.28 -0.03
C GLN A 151 2.58 -4.42 0.51
N VAL A 152 3.51 -3.67 -0.07
CA VAL A 152 4.91 -3.62 0.37
C VAL A 152 5.00 -3.08 1.79
N TRP A 153 4.22 -2.05 2.11
CA TRP A 153 4.18 -1.44 3.44
C TRP A 153 3.71 -2.44 4.51
N VAL A 154 2.61 -3.15 4.26
CA VAL A 154 2.07 -4.17 5.18
C VAL A 154 3.10 -5.26 5.43
N ALA A 155 3.66 -5.84 4.37
CA ALA A 155 4.67 -6.89 4.49
C ALA A 155 5.93 -6.40 5.20
N ALA A 156 6.44 -5.22 4.84
CA ALA A 156 7.66 -4.67 5.43
C ALA A 156 7.49 -4.35 6.92
N ARG A 157 6.32 -3.84 7.33
CA ARG A 157 5.96 -3.62 8.73
C ARG A 157 5.89 -4.94 9.49
N HIS A 158 5.20 -5.95 8.95
CA HIS A 158 5.09 -7.26 9.57
C HIS A 158 6.46 -7.93 9.77
N LEU A 159 7.32 -7.85 8.75
CA LEU A 159 8.67 -8.44 8.76
C LEU A 159 9.68 -7.67 9.64
N GLY A 160 9.30 -6.50 10.18
CA GLY A 160 10.19 -5.66 10.98
C GLY A 160 11.40 -5.14 10.19
N ASN A 161 11.21 -4.81 8.91
CA ASN A 161 12.31 -4.34 8.07
C ASN A 161 12.90 -3.03 8.63
N VAL A 162 14.23 -3.00 8.76
CA VAL A 162 14.96 -1.80 9.16
C VAL A 162 15.84 -1.37 7.98
N PRO A 163 15.63 -0.16 7.42
CA PRO A 163 16.43 0.32 6.30
C PRO A 163 17.94 0.23 6.60
N HIS A 164 18.70 -0.26 5.62
CA HIS A 164 20.17 -0.41 5.69
C HIS A 164 20.71 -1.37 6.77
N GLN A 165 19.85 -1.99 7.59
CA GLN A 165 20.28 -2.97 8.61
C GLN A 165 19.70 -4.35 8.34
N GLN A 166 18.38 -4.43 8.12
CA GLN A 166 17.67 -5.69 7.96
C GLN A 166 16.67 -5.58 6.81
N ARG A 167 17.14 -5.88 5.59
CA ARG A 167 16.30 -5.95 4.39
C ARG A 167 15.89 -7.39 4.14
N ARG A 168 14.72 -7.79 4.66
CA ARG A 168 14.11 -9.10 4.35
C ARG A 168 13.41 -9.07 2.99
N LEU A 169 12.90 -7.91 2.59
CA LEU A 169 12.34 -7.69 1.24
C LEU A 169 13.45 -7.25 0.28
N GLN A 170 13.77 -8.11 -0.67
CA GLN A 170 14.86 -7.88 -1.63
C GLN A 170 14.38 -7.87 -3.08
N ARG A 171 13.28 -8.57 -3.38
CA ARG A 171 12.68 -8.62 -4.71
C ARG A 171 11.17 -8.43 -4.62
N ILE A 172 10.65 -7.69 -5.58
CA ILE A 172 9.22 -7.57 -5.83
C ILE A 172 8.94 -8.34 -7.11
N GLY A 173 8.14 -9.40 -7.00
CA GLY A 173 7.59 -10.12 -8.13
C GLY A 173 6.16 -9.66 -8.39
N GLN A 174 5.74 -9.67 -9.66
CA GLN A 174 4.31 -9.67 -9.94
C GLN A 174 3.79 -11.08 -9.72
N ASP A 175 2.66 -11.16 -9.02
CA ASP A 175 2.00 -12.45 -8.81
C ASP A 175 1.55 -13.01 -10.16
N ARG A 176 2.29 -14.01 -10.68
CA ARG A 176 1.88 -14.76 -11.86
C ARG A 176 1.05 -15.99 -11.49
N VAL A 177 1.03 -16.39 -10.21
CA VAL A 177 0.35 -17.60 -9.73
C VAL A 177 0.00 -17.46 -8.23
N ALA A 178 -1.04 -16.69 -7.91
CA ALA A 178 -1.66 -16.71 -6.58
C ALA A 178 -3.05 -17.33 -6.68
N ALA A 179 -3.07 -18.66 -6.77
CA ALA A 179 -4.26 -19.41 -6.41
C ALA A 179 -4.01 -20.88 -6.04
N GLU A 180 -2.99 -21.54 -6.59
CA GLU A 180 -2.88 -23.01 -6.41
C GLU A 180 -1.84 -23.49 -5.39
N ALA A 181 -1.01 -22.63 -4.79
CA ALA A 181 0.01 -23.07 -3.84
C ALA A 181 -0.44 -23.14 -2.37
N ALA A 182 -1.68 -22.76 -2.05
CA ALA A 182 -2.22 -22.87 -0.70
C ALA A 182 -3.55 -23.59 -0.77
N GLY A 183 -3.56 -24.90 -0.50
CA GLY A 183 -4.79 -25.67 -0.32
C GLY A 183 -5.70 -25.00 0.70
N PHE A 184 -6.67 -24.24 0.21
CA PHE A 184 -7.81 -23.70 0.94
C PHE A 184 -9.01 -24.58 0.58
N GLN A 185 -9.06 -25.72 1.27
CA GLN A 185 -10.30 -26.19 1.88
C GLN A 185 -10.28 -25.77 3.35
#